data_AF-A0A7J7K102-F1
#
_entry.id   AF-A0A7J7K102-F1
#
_cell.length_a   1.000
_cell.length_b   1.000
_cell.length_c   1.000
_cell.angle_alpha   90.00
_cell.angle_beta   90.00
_cell.angle_gamma   90.00
#
_symmetry.space_group_name_H-M   'P 1'
#
loop_
_entity.id
_entity.type
_entity.pdbx_description
1 polymer ?
#
loop_
_entity_poly.entity_id
_entity_poly.type
_entity_poly.pdbx_seq_one_letter_code
_entity_poly.pdbx_strand_id
1 'polypeptide(L)' 'MLFKRIQEGVFNFPDREWAHISGDAKDLICHLLKREPRRRYTADEVLDHPWIRDPVANTYLATPSVLSR' A
#
# COMPACT_ATOMS: atom_id res chain seq x y z
N MET A 1 -3.85 -23.44 -1.42
CA MET A 1 -5.11 -22.65 -1.36
C MET A 1 -4.81 -21.14 -1.36
N LEU A 2 -4.17 -20.62 -2.41
CA LEU A 2 -3.88 -19.18 -2.57
C LEU A 2 -5.08 -18.45 -3.16
N PHE A 3 -5.68 -19.03 -4.21
CA PHE A 3 -6.84 -18.49 -4.91
C PHE A 3 -8.03 -18.22 -3.99
N LYS A 4 -8.28 -19.10 -3.02
CA LYS A 4 -9.40 -18.95 -2.07
C LYS A 4 -9.23 -17.72 -1.16
N ARG A 5 -8.01 -17.44 -0.68
CA ARG A 5 -7.71 -16.27 0.16
C ARG A 5 -7.82 -14.97 -0.64
N ILE A 6 -7.43 -15.00 -1.92
CA ILE A 6 -7.61 -13.89 -2.86
C ILE A 6 -9.11 -13.63 -3.10
N GLN A 7 -9.92 -14.69 -3.26
CA GLN A 7 -11.37 -14.57 -3.42
C GLN A 7 -12.10 -14.09 -2.16
N GLU A 8 -11.59 -14.47 -0.98
CA GLU A 8 -12.14 -14.04 0.31
C GLU A 8 -11.79 -12.58 0.62
N GLY A 9 -10.72 -12.03 0.04
CA GLY A 9 -10.30 -10.64 0.28
C GLY A 9 -9.82 -10.42 1.71
N VAL A 10 -9.44 -11.49 2.41
CA VAL A 10 -8.99 -11.44 3.81
C VAL A 10 -7.47 -11.26 3.81
N PHE A 11 -7.04 -10.03 4.11
CA PHE A 11 -5.65 -9.67 4.38
C PHE A 11 -5.57 -9.05 5.78
N ASN A 12 -4.50 -9.35 6.51
CA ASN A 12 -4.25 -8.82 7.84
C ASN A 12 -2.87 -8.14 7.85
N PHE A 13 -2.71 -7.09 8.64
CA PHE A 13 -1.44 -6.41 8.86
C PHE A 13 -0.86 -6.82 10.22
N PRO A 14 -0.03 -7.87 10.31
CA PRO A 14 0.53 -8.30 11.58
C PRO A 14 1.48 -7.23 12.14
N ASP A 15 1.29 -6.85 13.40
CA ASP A 15 2.06 -5.77 14.05
C ASP A 15 3.57 -6.01 14.05
N ARG A 16 4.01 -7.27 14.11
CA ARG A 16 5.44 -7.62 14.08
C ARG A 16 6.18 -7.06 12.87
N GLU A 17 5.53 -7.03 11.72
CA GLU A 17 6.10 -6.55 10.46
C GLU A 17 5.56 -5.17 10.07
N TRP A 18 4.37 -4.81 10.54
CA TRP A 18 3.67 -3.59 10.13
C TRP A 18 3.62 -2.50 11.20
N ALA A 19 4.30 -2.66 12.34
CA ALA A 19 4.35 -1.66 13.41
C ALA A 19 4.98 -0.33 12.96
N HIS A 20 5.92 -0.38 12.01
CA HIS A 20 6.62 0.80 11.49
C HIS A 20 5.95 1.43 10.26
N ILE A 21 4.87 0.83 9.76
CA ILE A 21 4.13 1.30 8.59
C ILE A 21 3.01 2.24 9.03
N SER A 22 2.90 3.39 8.38
CA SER A 22 1.89 4.41 8.73
C SER A 22 0.46 3.89 8.56
N GLY A 23 -0.46 4.43 9.36
CA GLY A 23 -1.89 4.13 9.26
C GLY A 23 -2.44 4.43 7.87
N ASP A 24 -2.00 5.53 7.25
CA ASP A 24 -2.41 5.93 5.91
C ASP A 24 -1.98 4.93 4.83
N ALA A 25 -0.82 4.28 5.01
CA ALA A 25 -0.36 3.22 4.09
C ALA A 25 -1.28 1.99 4.16
N LYS A 26 -1.65 1.59 5.38
CA LYS A 26 -2.55 0.46 5.62
C LYS A 26 -3.94 0.77 5.07
N ASP A 27 -4.40 2.00 5.25
CA ASP A 27 -5.69 2.47 4.71
C ASP A 27 -5.70 2.42 3.17
N LEU A 28 -4.64 2.88 2.51
CA LEU A 28 -4.54 2.80 1.06
C LEU A 28 -4.58 1.36 0.55
N ILE A 29 -3.85 0.45 1.20
CA ILE A 29 -3.84 -0.99 0.84
C ILE A 29 -5.23 -1.59 1.04
N CYS A 30 -5.94 -1.21 2.12
CA CYS A 30 -7.32 -1.63 2.34
C CYS A 30 -8.23 -1.20 1.19
N HIS A 31 -8.06 0.02 0.68
CA HIS A 31 -8.83 0.56 -0.43
C HIS A 31 -8.50 -0.10 -1.79
N LEU A 32 -7.25 -0.52 -1.98
CA LEU A 32 -6.78 -1.23 -3.18
C LEU A 32 -7.21 -2.70 -3.21
N LEU A 33 -7.16 -3.39 -2.07
CA LEU A 33 -7.49 -4.81 -1.94
C LEU A 33 -8.96 -5.08 -1.64
N LYS A 34 -9.87 -4.15 -1.96
CA LYS A 34 -11.31 -4.40 -1.88
C LYS A 34 -11.74 -5.46 -2.89
N ARG A 35 -12.53 -6.42 -2.41
CA ARG A 35 -13.13 -7.51 -3.20
C ARG A 35 -14.02 -6.98 -4.33
N GLU A 36 -14.74 -5.90 -4.07
CA GLU A 36 -15.59 -5.24 -5.07
C GLU A 36 -14.76 -4.30 -5.94
N PRO A 37 -14.63 -4.56 -7.26
CA PRO A 37 -13.84 -3.71 -8.16
C PRO A 37 -14.39 -2.28 -8.25
N ARG A 38 -15.70 -2.10 -8.05
CA ARG A 38 -16.36 -0.78 -8.07
C ARG A 38 -16.06 0.08 -6.85
N ARG A 39 -15.63 -0.55 -5.74
CA ARG A 39 -15.23 0.15 -4.51
C ARG A 39 -13.72 0.27 -4.38
N ARG A 40 -12.97 -0.33 -5.32
CA ARG A 40 -11.52 -0.22 -5.41
C ARG A 40 -11.18 1.17 -5.90
N TYR A 41 -10.21 1.80 -5.24
CA TYR A 41 -9.72 3.08 -5.71
C TYR A 41 -9.17 2.96 -7.13
N THR A 42 -9.60 3.90 -7.95
CA THR A 42 -9.02 4.16 -9.26
C THR A 42 -7.60 4.71 -9.10
N ALA A 43 -6.80 4.66 -10.16
CA ALA A 43 -5.43 5.17 -10.12
C ALA A 43 -5.39 6.66 -9.71
N ASP A 44 -6.34 7.47 -10.18
CA ASP A 44 -6.48 8.87 -9.79
C ASP A 44 -6.82 9.05 -8.31
N GLU A 45 -7.72 8.25 -7.74
CA GLU A 45 -8.04 8.30 -6.30
C GLU A 45 -6.87 7.86 -5.42
N VAL A 46 -6.06 6.91 -5.90
CA VAL A 46 -4.81 6.51 -5.24
C VAL A 46 -3.81 7.66 -5.24
N LEU A 47 -3.66 8.35 -6.37
CA LEU A 47 -2.75 9.48 -6.50
C LEU A 47 -3.16 10.66 -5.61
N ASP A 48 -4.45 10.82 -5.34
CA ASP A 48 -4.96 11.86 -4.42
C ASP A 48 -4.89 11.45 -2.94
N HIS A 49 -4.64 10.18 -2.62
CA HIS A 49 -4.64 9.70 -1.25
C HIS A 49 -3.51 10.36 -0.43
N PRO A 50 -3.75 10.74 0.85
CA PRO A 50 -2.75 11.37 1.72
C PRO A 50 -1.46 10.55 1.82
N TRP A 51 -1.51 9.22 1.78
CA TRP A 51 -0.27 8.41 1.76
C TRP A 51 0.65 8.69 0.55
N ILE A 52 0.09 9.04 -0.61
CA ILE A 52 0.84 9.40 -1.83
C ILE A 52 1.13 10.90 -1.89
N ARG A 53 0.14 11.73 -1.54
CA ARG A 53 0.26 13.20 -1.58
C ARG A 53 1.15 13.76 -0.49
N ASP A 54 1.17 13.14 0.68
CA ASP A 54 2.01 13.58 1.78
C ASP A 54 3.45 13.16 1.46
N PRO A 55 4.34 14.13 1.20
CA PRO A 55 5.71 13.84 0.87
C PRO A 55 6.38 13.41 2.18
N VAL A 56 6.32 12.11 2.50
CA VAL A 56 7.33 11.47 3.35
C VAL A 56 8.61 11.37 2.52
N ALA A 57 9.11 12.54 2.11
CA ALA A 57 10.29 12.81 1.32
C ALA A 57 11.57 12.55 2.13
N ASN A 58 11.61 11.43 2.85
CA ASN A 58 12.81 10.98 3.54
C ASN A 58 13.03 9.46 3.47
N THR A 59 12.18 8.71 2.75
CA THR A 59 12.63 7.41 2.24
C THR A 59 13.56 7.71 1.07
N TYR A 60 14.83 8.00 1.38
CA TYR A 60 15.89 8.02 0.40
C TYR A 60 15.74 6.74 -0.42
N LEU A 61 15.36 6.87 -1.68
CA LEU A 61 15.45 5.77 -2.62
C LEU A 61 16.92 5.35 -2.55
N ALA A 62 17.24 4.18 -2.03
CA ALA A 62 18.61 3.69 -1.96
C ALA A 62 19.15 3.34 -3.36
N THR A 63 18.25 3.28 -4.34
CA THR A 63 18.50 2.83 -5.71
C THR A 63 19.31 3.77 -6.60
N PRO A 64 19.28 5.12 -6.50
CA PRO A 64 20.20 5.97 -7.23
C PRO A 64 21.65 5.78 -6.74
N SER A 65 21.86 5.45 -5.47
CA SER A 65 23.19 5.30 -4.86
C SER A 65 23.90 3.99 -5.25
N VAL A 66 23.14 2.97 -5.69
CA VAL A 66 23.66 1.65 -6.05
C VAL A 66 24.02 1.55 -7.54
N LEU A 67 23.44 2.42 -8.40
CA LEU A 67 23.71 2.45 -9.84
C LEU A 67 24.84 3.39 -10.25
N SER A 68 25.44 4.14 -9.31
CA SER A 68 26.65 4.92 -9.54
C SER A 68 27.91 4.11 -9.18
N ARG A 69 28.28 3.13 -10.02
CA ARG A 69 29.66 2.63 -10.08
C ARG A 69 30.03 2.18 -11.48
#